data_AF-A0A553ZPE3-F1
#
_entry.id   AF-A0A553ZPE3-F1
#
_cell.length_a   1.000
_cell.length_b   1.000
_cell.length_c   1.000
_cell.angle_alpha   90.00
_cell.angle_beta   90.00
_cell.angle_gamma   90.00
#
_symmetry.space_group_name_H-M   'P 1'
#
loop_
_entity.id
_entity.type
_entity.pdbx_description
1 polymer ?
#
loop_
_entity_poly.entity_id
_entity_poly.type
_entity_poly.pdbx_seq_one_letter_code
_entity_poly.pdbx_strand_id
1 'polypeptide(L)'
;MTTAAPPVVSTVPRSVPTTAPVVSGARWWRRPDAMRLLGWVAIGGGAALAGIGFSGSYSALAKLGSEHGFGWFAGVFPIGVDVGIVVLLTLDLFLIRHRAPWPVLRLLAHTFTLATIVFNAAAAGPIRKDPVGAAMHAVVPLMFIAAVEAGRRLVVRAARIADGKTVDRIPLHRWILAPWPTWLLYRRMRLWSIASYATAVEWEQERTVYRVMLIREYGDVDKAPQEALLPLTMAQYGLSVDEALALPARAEEAAAKRRERAEEDRVEAEARAEKREALAQIEQLRTAAEVERARAEADALTGAAKAAAEGRTAQARIEAQAGAQAAQRSAEAAEHAASAEAGALQSATAAAALRKAEEDKAAALETRRRNAETEKTAAETEAAAVEARARITAAKAKEAAEEKARAVDAAAAEEAHKRAVETRARAAEIELAALEMEDRAKLKPSERDARRVARMILTDAAGDPESLALKTISDALGISLSIASDRRKDAAALITGGYALPAPTTS
;
A
#
# COMPACT_ATOMS: atom_id res chain seq x y z
N MET A 1 -38.42 10.90 -62.30
CA MET A 1 -38.64 11.34 -60.91
C MET A 1 -37.68 10.56 -60.04
N THR A 2 -36.55 11.18 -59.73
CA THR A 2 -35.40 10.53 -59.09
C THR A 2 -35.39 10.99 -57.64
N THR A 3 -35.74 10.11 -56.71
CA THR A 3 -35.88 10.44 -55.29
C THR A 3 -34.50 10.45 -54.64
N ALA A 4 -34.04 11.63 -54.26
CA ALA A 4 -32.77 11.87 -53.59
C ALA A 4 -32.78 11.33 -52.16
N ALA A 5 -31.66 10.71 -51.75
CA ALA A 5 -31.41 10.26 -50.38
C ALA A 5 -31.22 11.47 -49.43
N PRO A 6 -31.65 11.37 -48.15
CA PRO A 6 -31.45 12.44 -47.18
C PRO A 6 -29.98 12.53 -46.71
N PRO A 7 -29.47 13.74 -46.39
CA PRO A 7 -28.08 13.93 -45.98
C PRO A 7 -27.81 13.41 -44.57
N VAL A 8 -26.68 12.73 -44.42
CA VAL A 8 -26.09 12.32 -43.14
C VAL A 8 -25.68 13.57 -42.35
N VAL A 9 -26.34 13.80 -41.21
CA VAL A 9 -25.94 14.83 -40.24
C VAL A 9 -25.40 14.12 -38.99
N SER A 10 -24.08 14.08 -38.81
CA SER A 10 -23.44 14.14 -37.49
C SER A 10 -21.92 14.26 -37.65
N THR A 11 -21.41 15.48 -37.79
CA THR A 11 -20.02 15.78 -37.43
C THR A 11 -20.00 16.09 -35.94
N VAL A 12 -19.48 15.16 -35.14
CA VAL A 12 -19.15 15.38 -33.73
C VAL A 12 -18.22 16.59 -33.65
N PRO A 13 -18.51 17.63 -32.84
CA PRO A 13 -17.55 18.70 -32.64
C PRO A 13 -16.30 18.14 -31.95
N ARG A 14 -15.18 18.07 -32.69
CA ARG A 14 -13.83 17.87 -32.12
C ARG A 14 -13.40 19.15 -31.39
N SER A 15 -13.94 19.35 -30.19
CA SER A 15 -13.30 20.04 -29.07
C SER A 15 -14.38 20.35 -28.05
N VAL A 16 -14.37 19.59 -26.95
CA VAL A 16 -14.93 20.08 -25.71
C VAL A 16 -14.03 21.25 -25.29
N PRO A 17 -14.54 22.48 -25.09
CA PRO A 17 -13.72 23.54 -24.52
C PRO A 17 -13.28 23.06 -23.13
N THR A 18 -11.99 22.77 -22.99
CA THR A 18 -11.35 22.62 -21.67
C THR A 18 -11.68 23.88 -20.90
N THR A 19 -12.54 23.73 -19.89
CA THR A 19 -12.81 24.80 -18.93
C THR A 19 -11.46 25.24 -18.38
N ALA A 20 -11.10 26.50 -18.65
CA ALA A 20 -9.89 27.08 -18.08
C ALA A 20 -9.92 26.82 -16.57
N PRO A 21 -8.81 26.37 -15.96
CA PRO A 21 -8.78 26.19 -14.51
C PRO A 21 -9.15 27.52 -13.90
N VAL A 22 -10.23 27.53 -13.12
CA VAL A 22 -10.60 28.67 -12.28
C VAL A 22 -9.34 29.00 -11.49
N VAL A 23 -8.72 30.14 -11.81
CA VAL A 23 -7.58 30.67 -11.07
C VAL A 23 -8.09 30.88 -9.66
N SER A 24 -7.82 29.91 -8.78
CA SER A 24 -8.16 30.06 -7.38
C SER A 24 -7.27 31.19 -6.88
N GLY A 25 -7.81 32.39 -6.73
CA GLY A 25 -7.15 33.45 -5.99
C GLY A 25 -6.64 32.81 -4.70
N ALA A 26 -5.33 32.88 -4.48
CA ALA A 26 -4.68 32.26 -3.34
C ALA A 26 -5.33 32.81 -2.08
N ARG A 27 -6.31 32.07 -1.56
CA ARG A 27 -7.08 32.42 -0.38
C ARG A 27 -6.08 32.59 0.75
N TRP A 28 -5.87 33.82 1.21
CA TRP A 28 -4.82 34.20 2.16
C TRP A 28 -4.78 33.32 3.42
N TRP A 29 -5.93 32.74 3.83
CA TRP A 29 -6.05 31.79 4.94
C TRP A 29 -5.47 30.39 4.70
N ARG A 30 -5.07 30.04 3.46
CA ARG A 30 -4.33 28.80 3.16
C ARG A 30 -2.83 28.96 3.37
N ARG A 31 -2.31 30.18 3.60
CA ARG A 31 -0.88 30.36 3.90
C ARG A 31 -0.59 29.80 5.29
N PRO A 32 0.39 28.90 5.44
CA PRO A 32 0.72 28.29 6.73
C PRO A 32 1.09 29.34 7.78
N ASP A 33 1.70 30.45 7.36
CA ASP A 33 2.13 31.53 8.26
C ASP A 33 0.95 32.34 8.80
N ALA A 34 -0.05 32.61 7.97
CA ALA A 34 -1.29 33.27 8.41
C ALA A 34 -2.06 32.38 9.40
N MET A 35 -2.07 31.07 9.19
CA MET A 35 -2.70 30.10 10.09
C MET A 35 -1.95 30.01 11.43
N ARG A 36 -0.61 30.04 11.40
CA ARG A 36 0.26 30.05 12.59
C ARG A 36 0.08 31.33 13.39
N LEU A 37 0.09 32.49 12.73
CA LEU A 37 -0.16 33.78 13.37
C LEU A 37 -1.55 33.80 14.02
N LEU A 38 -2.58 33.33 13.32
CA LEU A 38 -3.93 33.25 13.89
C LEU A 38 -3.98 32.29 15.09
N GLY A 39 -3.25 31.18 15.03
CA GLY A 39 -3.07 30.26 16.17
C GLY A 39 -2.41 30.94 17.37
N TRP A 40 -1.32 31.67 17.16
CA TRP A 40 -0.63 32.42 18.21
C TRP A 40 -1.49 33.54 18.79
N VAL A 41 -2.22 34.28 17.97
CA VAL A 41 -3.18 35.30 18.41
C VAL A 41 -4.30 34.67 19.23
N ALA A 42 -4.81 33.51 18.82
CA ALA A 42 -5.85 32.80 19.57
C ALA A 42 -5.34 32.27 20.92
N ILE A 43 -4.13 31.70 20.96
CA ILE A 43 -3.49 31.21 22.19
C ILE A 43 -3.18 32.37 23.13
N GLY A 44 -2.47 33.39 22.64
CA GLY A 44 -2.07 34.56 23.42
C GLY A 44 -3.27 35.39 23.89
N GLY A 45 -4.23 35.67 23.00
CA GLY A 45 -5.47 36.34 23.34
C GLY A 45 -6.33 35.55 24.32
N GLY A 46 -6.41 34.22 24.14
CA GLY A 46 -7.09 33.32 25.07
C GLY A 46 -6.45 33.30 26.46
N ALA A 47 -5.12 33.26 26.53
CA ALA A 47 -4.38 33.29 27.80
C ALA A 47 -4.54 34.65 28.52
N ALA A 48 -4.46 35.76 27.79
CA ALA A 48 -4.68 37.10 28.35
C ALA A 48 -6.11 37.26 28.87
N LEU A 49 -7.11 36.83 28.09
CA LEU A 49 -8.51 36.84 28.50
C LEU A 49 -8.76 35.97 29.73
N ALA A 50 -8.16 34.78 29.78
CA ALA A 50 -8.24 33.89 30.93
C ALA A 50 -7.63 34.56 32.18
N GLY A 51 -6.47 35.22 32.07
CA GLY A 51 -5.85 35.93 33.19
C GLY A 51 -6.70 37.09 33.72
N ILE A 52 -7.24 37.92 32.83
CA ILE A 52 -8.10 39.06 33.19
C ILE A 52 -9.41 38.56 33.83
N GLY A 53 -10.04 37.57 33.19
CA GLY A 53 -11.27 36.96 33.69
C GLY A 53 -11.12 36.27 35.02
N PHE A 54 -10.02 35.54 35.20
CA PHE A 54 -9.69 34.88 36.45
C PHE A 54 -9.51 35.89 37.58
N SER A 55 -8.75 36.98 37.36
CA SER A 55 -8.55 38.02 38.37
C SER A 55 -9.88 38.69 38.78
N GLY A 56 -10.70 39.06 37.79
CA GLY A 56 -12.04 39.63 38.04
C GLY A 56 -12.95 38.66 38.79
N SER A 57 -13.06 37.42 38.32
CA SER A 57 -13.90 36.38 38.90
C SER A 57 -13.46 35.98 40.31
N TYR A 58 -12.15 35.88 40.54
CA TYR A 58 -11.58 35.60 41.85
C TYR A 58 -12.01 36.64 42.88
N SER A 59 -11.82 37.93 42.57
CA SER A 59 -12.18 39.01 43.49
C SER A 59 -13.68 39.04 43.80
N ALA A 60 -14.52 38.80 42.79
CA ALA A 60 -15.98 38.76 42.93
C ALA A 60 -16.45 37.60 43.81
N LEU A 61 -15.96 36.37 43.55
CA LEU A 61 -16.34 35.19 44.34
C LEU A 61 -15.74 35.21 45.75
N ALA A 62 -14.52 35.72 45.92
CA ALA A 62 -13.91 35.85 47.25
C ALA A 62 -14.67 36.86 48.13
N LYS A 63 -15.13 37.97 47.53
CA LYS A 63 -16.01 38.92 48.21
C LYS A 63 -17.35 38.28 48.57
N LEU A 64 -17.99 37.61 47.62
CA LEU A 64 -19.28 36.94 47.84
C LEU A 64 -19.18 35.85 48.92
N GLY A 65 -18.10 35.07 48.92
CA GLY A 65 -17.83 34.07 49.96
C GLY A 65 -17.62 34.70 51.34
N SER A 66 -16.98 35.87 51.40
CA SER A 66 -16.84 36.62 52.66
C SER A 66 -18.19 37.11 53.18
N GLU A 67 -19.05 37.61 52.29
CA GLU A 67 -20.42 38.04 52.62
C GLU A 67 -21.32 36.88 53.08
N HIS A 68 -21.09 35.66 52.56
CA HIS A 68 -21.81 34.44 52.96
C HIS A 68 -21.17 33.68 54.13
N GLY A 69 -20.17 34.24 54.80
CA GLY A 69 -19.61 33.67 56.03
C GLY A 69 -18.62 32.52 55.83
N PHE A 70 -18.01 32.36 54.66
CA PHE A 70 -16.99 31.33 54.41
C PHE A 70 -15.66 31.57 55.15
N GLY A 71 -15.47 32.74 55.77
CA GLY A 71 -14.28 33.07 56.54
C GLY A 71 -13.00 32.94 55.70
N TRP A 72 -11.99 32.25 56.24
CA TRP A 72 -10.71 32.04 55.54
C TRP A 72 -10.86 31.28 54.20
N PHE A 73 -11.90 30.45 54.05
CA PHE A 73 -12.13 29.66 52.84
C PHE A 73 -12.61 30.51 51.65
N ALA A 74 -13.08 31.74 51.89
CA ALA A 74 -13.53 32.65 50.84
C ALA A 74 -12.45 32.92 49.77
N GLY A 75 -11.16 32.96 50.17
CA GLY A 75 -10.04 33.10 49.23
C GLY A 75 -9.69 31.81 48.48
N VAL A 76 -9.99 30.64 49.04
CA VAL A 76 -9.63 29.34 48.46
C VAL A 76 -10.73 28.79 47.56
N PHE A 77 -11.99 29.11 47.87
CA PHE A 77 -13.16 28.63 47.12
C PHE A 77 -13.09 28.88 45.60
N PRO A 78 -12.80 30.11 45.11
CA PRO A 78 -12.75 30.36 43.67
C PRO A 78 -11.66 29.54 42.98
N ILE A 79 -10.51 29.39 43.64
CA ILE A 79 -9.37 28.59 43.16
C ILE A 79 -9.77 27.12 43.06
N GLY A 80 -10.45 26.57 44.09
CA GLY A 80 -10.89 25.19 44.11
C GLY A 80 -11.87 24.86 42.99
N VAL A 81 -12.84 25.76 42.71
CA VAL A 81 -13.80 25.59 41.62
C VAL A 81 -13.11 25.59 40.26
N ASP A 82 -12.24 26.57 40.00
CA ASP A 82 -11.55 26.69 38.70
C ASP A 82 -10.54 25.56 38.47
N VAL A 83 -9.78 25.15 39.50
CA VAL A 83 -8.92 23.95 39.43
C VAL A 83 -9.76 22.70 39.14
N GLY A 84 -10.92 22.55 39.79
CA GLY A 84 -11.85 21.46 39.53
C GLY A 84 -12.32 21.44 38.07
N ILE A 85 -12.69 22.59 37.51
CA ILE A 85 -13.08 22.74 36.10
C ILE A 85 -11.92 22.33 35.17
N VAL A 86 -10.70 22.82 35.42
CA VAL A 86 -9.51 22.49 34.62
C VAL A 86 -9.20 21.00 34.68
N VAL A 87 -9.30 20.37 35.84
CA VAL A 87 -9.10 18.92 36.01
C VAL A 87 -10.15 18.13 35.25
N LEU A 88 -11.44 18.49 35.35
CA LEU A 88 -12.53 17.82 34.63
C LEU A 88 -12.37 17.93 33.10
N LEU A 89 -11.99 19.11 32.60
CA LEU A 89 -11.75 19.34 31.17
C LEU A 89 -10.50 18.60 30.68
N THR A 90 -9.42 18.60 31.46
CA THR A 90 -8.21 17.84 31.16
C THR A 90 -8.51 16.35 31.08
N LEU A 91 -9.29 15.83 32.02
CA LEU A 91 -9.70 14.43 32.04
C LEU A 91 -10.65 14.09 30.88
N ASP A 92 -11.57 14.97 30.49
CA ASP A 92 -12.39 14.79 29.25
C ASP A 92 -11.48 14.66 28.02
N LEU A 93 -10.47 15.54 27.87
CA LEU A 93 -9.52 15.47 26.75
C LEU A 93 -8.64 14.21 26.80
N PHE A 94 -8.18 13.82 27.99
CA PHE A 94 -7.43 12.58 28.20
C PHE A 94 -8.25 11.35 27.78
N LEU A 95 -9.49 11.26 28.23
CA LEU A 95 -10.39 10.16 27.88
C LEU A 95 -10.74 10.13 26.38
N ILE A 96 -10.89 11.30 25.74
CA ILE A 96 -11.05 11.40 24.29
C ILE A 96 -9.82 10.85 23.57
N ARG A 97 -8.61 11.18 24.05
CA ARG A 97 -7.35 10.64 23.51
C ARG A 97 -7.28 9.11 23.65
N HIS A 98 -7.82 8.56 24.73
CA HIS A 98 -7.85 7.11 25.00
C HIS A 98 -9.10 6.38 24.46
N ARG A 99 -9.87 7.01 23.56
CA ARG A 99 -11.07 6.41 22.92
C ARG A 99 -12.18 5.99 23.89
N ALA A 100 -12.23 6.59 25.09
CA ALA A 100 -13.25 6.31 26.10
C ALA A 100 -13.98 7.60 26.51
N PRO A 101 -14.65 8.33 25.60
CA PRO A 101 -15.26 9.61 25.92
C PRO A 101 -16.35 9.42 26.99
N TRP A 102 -16.26 10.16 28.09
CA TRP A 102 -17.25 10.13 29.16
C TRP A 102 -17.95 11.49 29.27
N PRO A 103 -19.13 11.68 28.62
CA PRO A 103 -19.82 12.98 28.57
C PRO A 103 -20.20 13.55 29.93
N VAL A 104 -20.23 12.73 30.99
CA VAL A 104 -20.59 13.15 32.35
C VAL A 104 -19.56 14.13 32.91
N LEU A 105 -18.25 13.91 32.72
CA LEU A 105 -17.20 14.86 33.13
C LEU A 105 -17.43 16.24 32.52
N ARG A 106 -17.88 16.25 31.27
CA ARG A 106 -18.19 17.47 30.54
C ARG A 106 -19.45 18.14 31.06
N LEU A 107 -20.50 17.37 31.35
CA LEU A 107 -21.69 17.92 31.96
C LEU A 107 -21.35 18.57 33.29
N LEU A 108 -20.58 17.89 34.14
CA LEU A 108 -20.10 18.42 35.42
C LEU A 108 -19.27 19.70 35.24
N ALA A 109 -18.32 19.71 34.31
CA ALA A 109 -17.52 20.91 34.03
C ALA A 109 -18.41 22.10 33.62
N HIS A 110 -19.37 21.89 32.70
CA HIS A 110 -20.31 22.95 32.31
C HIS A 110 -21.22 23.39 33.45
N THR A 111 -21.65 22.46 34.32
CA THR A 111 -22.43 22.80 35.51
C THR A 111 -21.62 23.68 36.47
N PHE A 112 -20.35 23.35 36.72
CA PHE A 112 -19.49 24.17 37.56
C PHE A 112 -19.23 25.53 36.92
N THR A 113 -18.95 25.61 35.62
CA THR A 113 -18.75 26.91 34.98
C THR A 113 -20.03 27.75 34.94
N LEU A 114 -21.20 27.12 34.77
CA LEU A 114 -22.49 27.80 34.88
C LEU A 114 -22.70 28.36 36.29
N ALA A 115 -22.36 27.59 37.32
CA ALA A 115 -22.38 28.09 38.70
C ALA A 115 -21.43 29.28 38.88
N THR A 116 -20.21 29.22 38.34
CA THR A 116 -19.26 30.34 38.36
C THR A 116 -19.81 31.59 37.66
N ILE A 117 -20.50 31.44 36.52
CA ILE A 117 -21.18 32.56 35.85
C ILE A 117 -22.25 33.17 36.77
N VAL A 118 -23.08 32.34 37.40
CA VAL A 118 -24.14 32.80 38.30
C VAL A 118 -23.57 33.51 39.52
N PHE A 119 -22.49 33.00 40.11
CA PHE A 119 -21.82 33.64 41.25
C PHE A 119 -21.20 34.98 40.87
N ASN A 120 -20.56 35.08 39.71
CA ASN A 120 -20.05 36.34 39.19
C ASN A 120 -21.17 37.37 38.96
N ALA A 121 -22.28 36.93 38.34
CA ALA A 121 -23.43 37.78 38.11
C ALA A 121 -24.07 38.26 39.43
N ALA A 122 -24.16 37.38 40.42
CA ALA A 122 -24.73 37.68 41.74
C ALA A 122 -23.82 38.62 42.58
N ALA A 123 -22.51 38.60 42.36
CA ALA A 123 -21.56 39.50 43.04
C ALA A 123 -21.75 40.98 42.66
N ALA A 124 -22.42 41.28 41.55
CA ALA A 124 -22.81 42.64 41.16
C ALA A 124 -24.07 43.15 41.91
N GLY A 125 -24.80 42.26 42.60
CA GLY A 125 -26.05 42.56 43.30
C GLY A 125 -27.23 41.68 42.82
N PRO A 126 -28.47 41.97 43.26
CA PRO A 126 -29.63 41.19 42.85
C PRO A 126 -29.85 41.24 41.33
N ILE A 127 -29.72 40.10 40.66
CA ILE A 127 -29.76 39.97 39.18
C ILE A 127 -30.99 40.65 38.55
N ARG A 128 -32.14 40.65 39.25
CA ARG A 128 -33.37 41.29 38.76
C ARG A 128 -33.42 42.81 38.90
N LYS A 129 -32.61 43.38 39.80
CA LYS A 129 -32.57 44.84 40.07
C LYS A 129 -31.57 45.55 39.17
N ASP A 130 -30.43 44.91 38.89
CA ASP A 130 -29.44 45.40 37.93
C ASP A 130 -29.04 44.29 36.94
N PRO A 131 -29.84 44.07 35.89
CA PRO A 131 -29.55 43.05 34.90
C PRO A 131 -28.30 43.38 34.06
N VAL A 132 -27.94 44.65 33.94
CA VAL A 132 -26.78 45.09 33.13
C VAL A 132 -25.50 44.82 33.90
N GLY A 133 -25.42 45.22 35.18
CA GLY A 133 -24.27 44.92 36.03
C GLY A 133 -24.01 43.43 36.18
N ALA A 134 -25.07 42.64 36.40
CA ALA A 134 -25.00 41.18 36.43
C ALA A 134 -24.46 40.59 35.10
N ALA A 135 -24.91 41.12 33.95
CA ALA A 135 -24.41 40.70 32.64
C ALA A 135 -22.93 41.04 32.44
N MET A 136 -22.49 42.25 32.85
CA MET A 136 -21.09 42.68 32.71
C MET A 136 -20.11 41.76 33.47
N HIS A 137 -20.48 41.31 34.67
CA HIS A 137 -19.69 40.35 35.43
C HIS A 137 -19.76 38.92 34.87
N ALA A 138 -20.84 38.55 34.18
CA ALA A 138 -21.01 37.23 33.55
C ALA A 138 -20.28 37.06 32.20
N VAL A 139 -19.98 38.16 31.49
CA VAL A 139 -19.41 38.11 30.14
C VAL A 139 -18.05 37.43 30.11
N VAL A 140 -17.16 37.71 31.06
CA VAL A 140 -15.78 37.20 30.98
C VAL A 140 -15.71 35.67 31.15
N PRO A 141 -16.40 35.06 32.14
CA PRO A 141 -16.51 33.60 32.22
C PRO A 141 -17.20 32.96 30.99
N LEU A 142 -18.19 33.64 30.40
CA LEU A 142 -18.85 33.15 29.18
C LEU A 142 -17.88 33.11 27.98
N MET A 143 -17.05 34.15 27.81
CA MET A 143 -16.02 34.16 26.77
C MET A 143 -14.96 33.06 26.99
N PHE A 144 -14.60 32.78 28.25
CA PHE A 144 -13.71 31.66 28.59
C PHE A 144 -14.30 30.31 28.14
N ILE A 145 -15.58 30.04 28.44
CA ILE A 145 -16.26 28.81 27.99
C ILE A 145 -16.24 28.71 26.47
N ALA A 146 -16.53 29.80 25.77
CA ALA A 146 -16.53 29.83 24.31
C ALA A 146 -15.14 29.51 23.74
N ALA A 147 -14.07 30.06 24.32
CA ALA A 147 -12.69 29.79 23.92
C ALA A 147 -12.29 28.33 24.16
N VAL A 148 -12.60 27.78 25.33
CA VAL A 148 -12.33 26.38 25.68
C VAL A 148 -13.08 25.41 24.75
N GLU A 149 -14.37 25.66 24.51
CA GLU A 149 -15.18 24.81 23.63
C GLU A 149 -14.72 24.89 22.17
N ALA A 150 -14.27 26.07 21.70
CA ALA A 150 -13.65 26.23 20.39
C ALA A 150 -12.34 25.43 20.28
N GLY A 151 -11.45 25.54 21.27
CA GLY A 151 -10.20 24.78 21.34
C GLY A 151 -10.46 23.27 21.35
N ARG A 152 -11.42 22.81 22.15
CA ARG A 152 -11.84 21.41 22.21
C ARG A 152 -12.35 20.90 20.87
N ARG A 153 -13.21 21.67 20.17
CA ARG A 153 -13.68 21.30 18.83
C ARG A 153 -12.54 21.12 17.85
N LEU A 154 -11.51 21.95 17.94
CA LEU A 154 -10.30 21.84 17.11
C LEU A 154 -9.53 20.56 17.45
N VAL A 155 -9.26 20.29 18.72
CA VAL A 155 -8.54 19.08 19.17
C VAL A 155 -9.29 17.80 18.78
N VAL A 156 -10.59 17.73 19.03
CA VAL A 156 -11.44 16.57 18.66
C VAL A 156 -11.45 16.38 17.14
N ARG A 157 -11.52 17.47 16.37
CA ARG A 157 -11.45 17.38 14.91
C ARG A 157 -10.09 16.90 14.43
N ALA A 158 -9.01 17.40 15.01
CA ALA A 158 -7.65 16.97 14.69
C ALA A 158 -7.44 15.48 15.00
N ALA A 159 -7.92 15.01 16.16
CA ALA A 159 -7.88 13.59 16.54
C ALA A 159 -8.65 12.71 15.55
N ARG A 160 -9.85 13.13 15.12
CA ARG A 160 -10.65 12.39 14.12
C ARG A 160 -9.98 12.30 12.75
N ILE A 161 -9.29 13.37 12.34
CA ILE A 161 -8.53 13.40 11.09
C ILE A 161 -7.33 12.45 11.19
N ALA A 162 -6.60 12.48 12.31
CA ALA A 162 -5.45 11.60 12.54
C ALA A 162 -5.82 10.11 12.58
N ASP A 163 -7.01 9.77 13.10
CA ASP A 163 -7.52 8.40 13.13
C ASP A 163 -7.96 7.87 11.75
N GLY A 164 -7.99 8.70 10.69
CA GLY A 164 -8.40 8.29 9.34
C GLY A 164 -9.90 7.92 9.20
N LYS A 165 -10.67 8.00 10.29
CA LYS A 165 -12.09 7.64 10.37
C LYS A 165 -13.02 8.84 10.16
N THR A 166 -12.62 9.78 9.31
CA THR A 166 -13.47 10.93 9.02
C THR A 166 -14.59 10.49 8.09
N VAL A 167 -15.74 10.16 8.68
CA VAL A 167 -16.98 10.01 7.90
C VAL A 167 -17.50 11.41 7.62
N ASP A 168 -17.57 11.76 6.35
CA ASP A 168 -18.15 13.00 5.89
C ASP A 168 -19.62 13.08 6.31
N ARG A 169 -20.00 14.26 6.80
CA ARG A 169 -21.40 14.54 7.09
C ARG A 169 -22.10 14.90 5.81
N ILE A 170 -23.29 14.35 5.63
CA ILE A 170 -24.22 14.81 4.61
C ILE A 170 -24.57 16.29 4.90
N PRO A 171 -24.47 17.18 3.90
CA PRO A 171 -24.81 18.59 4.07
C PRO A 171 -26.25 18.80 4.55
N LEU A 172 -26.44 19.71 5.51
CA LEU A 172 -27.75 20.01 6.10
C LEU A 172 -28.78 20.48 5.05
N HIS A 173 -28.35 21.23 4.04
CA HIS A 173 -29.26 21.68 2.98
C HIS A 173 -29.89 20.51 2.22
N ARG A 174 -29.19 19.38 2.05
CA ARG A 174 -29.72 18.22 1.33
C ARG A 174 -30.84 17.54 2.12
N TRP A 175 -30.74 17.52 3.45
CA TRP A 175 -31.82 17.04 4.33
C TRP A 175 -33.11 17.84 4.17
N ILE A 176 -33.00 19.15 3.91
CA ILE A 176 -34.16 20.03 3.71
C ILE A 176 -34.71 19.87 2.30
N LEU A 177 -33.83 19.87 1.29
CA LEU A 177 -34.22 19.86 -0.13
C LEU A 177 -34.67 18.49 -0.64
N ALA A 178 -34.11 17.41 -0.08
CA ALA A 178 -34.37 16.04 -0.51
C ALA A 178 -34.33 15.08 0.69
N PRO A 179 -35.26 15.19 1.65
CA PRO A 179 -35.21 14.44 2.91
C PRO A 179 -35.17 12.92 2.69
N TRP A 180 -36.00 12.41 1.77
CA TRP A 180 -36.12 10.97 1.54
C TRP A 180 -34.91 10.36 0.80
N PRO A 181 -34.46 10.90 -0.35
CA PRO A 181 -33.20 10.44 -0.97
C PRO A 181 -32.01 10.56 -0.04
N THR A 182 -31.98 11.62 0.77
CA THR A 182 -30.91 11.83 1.75
C THR A 182 -30.91 10.76 2.84
N TRP A 183 -32.08 10.36 3.33
CA TRP A 183 -32.20 9.28 4.30
C TRP A 183 -31.72 7.93 3.71
N LEU A 184 -32.08 7.63 2.46
CA LEU A 184 -31.60 6.42 1.78
C LEU A 184 -30.08 6.45 1.58
N LEU A 185 -29.52 7.59 1.19
CA LEU A 185 -28.07 7.79 1.06
C LEU A 185 -27.37 7.60 2.41
N TYR A 186 -27.89 8.23 3.47
CA TYR A 186 -27.38 8.07 4.83
C TYR A 186 -27.37 6.62 5.27
N ARG A 187 -28.50 5.92 5.10
CA ARG A 187 -28.62 4.50 5.44
C ARG A 187 -27.58 3.67 4.69
N ARG A 188 -27.41 3.91 3.39
CA ARG A 188 -26.41 3.22 2.56
C ARG A 188 -24.98 3.50 3.03
N MET A 189 -24.63 4.76 3.30
CA MET A 189 -23.32 5.13 3.83
C MET A 189 -23.02 4.43 5.17
N ARG A 190 -24.02 4.31 6.06
CA ARG A 190 -23.86 3.67 7.37
C ARG A 190 -23.78 2.15 7.30
N LEU A 191 -24.58 1.51 6.43
CA LEU A 191 -24.58 0.05 6.28
C LEU A 191 -23.30 -0.46 5.63
N TRP A 192 -22.79 0.25 4.62
CA TRP A 192 -21.62 -0.18 3.84
C TRP A 192 -20.33 0.57 4.23
N SER A 193 -20.35 1.31 5.34
CA SER A 193 -19.20 2.07 5.84
C SER A 193 -18.54 2.99 4.82
N ILE A 194 -19.33 3.60 3.92
CA ILE A 194 -18.84 4.59 2.95
C ILE A 194 -18.49 5.87 3.71
N ALA A 195 -17.19 6.14 3.85
CA ALA A 195 -16.70 7.26 4.64
C ALA A 195 -16.93 8.62 3.95
N SER A 196 -16.92 8.68 2.63
CA SER A 196 -17.01 9.93 1.85
C SER A 196 -18.43 10.21 1.37
N TYR A 197 -18.91 11.42 1.61
CA TYR A 197 -20.20 11.88 1.08
C TYR A 197 -20.12 12.02 -0.45
N ALA A 198 -19.02 12.57 -0.96
CA ALA A 198 -18.82 12.75 -2.40
C ALA A 198 -18.88 11.41 -3.15
N THR A 199 -18.19 10.39 -2.64
CA THR A 199 -18.19 9.04 -3.22
C THR A 199 -19.57 8.40 -3.17
N ALA A 200 -20.31 8.59 -2.07
CA ALA A 200 -21.67 8.04 -1.97
C ALA A 200 -22.62 8.66 -3.02
N VAL A 201 -22.47 9.96 -3.29
CA VAL A 201 -23.24 10.68 -4.33
C VAL A 201 -22.82 10.25 -5.72
N GLU A 202 -21.53 10.10 -5.97
CA GLU A 202 -20.99 9.62 -7.24
C GLU A 202 -21.57 8.25 -7.60
N TRP A 203 -21.54 7.29 -6.66
CA TRP A 203 -22.16 5.98 -6.88
C TRP A 203 -23.68 6.05 -7.09
N GLU A 204 -24.38 7.00 -6.46
CA GLU A 204 -25.81 7.25 -6.71
C GLU A 204 -26.05 7.78 -8.13
N GLN A 205 -25.20 8.69 -8.60
CA GLN A 205 -25.24 9.24 -9.96
C GLN A 205 -24.90 8.17 -11.00
N GLU A 206 -23.81 7.43 -10.83
CA GLU A 206 -23.41 6.31 -11.71
C GLU A 206 -24.57 5.33 -11.90
N ARG A 207 -25.23 4.91 -10.81
CA ARG A 207 -26.38 3.98 -10.89
C ARG A 207 -27.57 4.58 -11.62
N THR A 208 -27.82 5.87 -11.43
CA THR A 208 -28.91 6.57 -12.12
C THR A 208 -28.62 6.66 -13.61
N VAL A 209 -27.40 7.06 -13.97
CA VAL A 209 -26.92 7.11 -15.36
C VAL A 209 -26.96 5.74 -16.01
N TYR A 210 -26.46 4.71 -15.33
CA TYR A 210 -26.45 3.33 -15.81
C TYR A 210 -27.86 2.80 -16.04
N ARG A 211 -28.80 3.07 -15.12
CA ARG A 211 -30.21 2.74 -15.29
C ARG A 211 -30.80 3.40 -16.54
N VAL A 212 -30.52 4.69 -16.76
CA VAL A 212 -31.01 5.42 -17.95
C VAL A 212 -30.41 4.84 -19.23
N MET A 213 -29.13 4.45 -19.22
CA MET A 213 -28.48 3.81 -20.36
C MET A 213 -29.11 2.44 -20.68
N LEU A 214 -29.44 1.64 -19.67
CA LEU A 214 -30.18 0.38 -19.85
C LEU A 214 -31.56 0.60 -20.46
N ILE A 215 -32.33 1.59 -19.98
CA ILE A 215 -33.64 1.92 -20.54
C ILE A 215 -33.51 2.37 -22.01
N ARG A 216 -32.46 3.14 -22.33
CA ARG A 216 -32.20 3.59 -23.70
C ARG A 216 -31.91 2.41 -24.65
N GLU A 217 -31.20 1.39 -24.17
CA GLU A 217 -30.78 0.25 -24.98
C GLU A 217 -31.85 -0.85 -25.08
N TYR A 218 -32.52 -1.16 -23.97
CA TYR A 218 -33.48 -2.28 -23.86
C TYR A 218 -34.95 -1.83 -23.78
N GLY A 219 -35.21 -0.52 -23.78
CA GLY A 219 -36.53 0.09 -23.63
C GLY A 219 -37.05 0.13 -22.19
N ASP A 220 -36.71 -0.88 -21.39
CA ASP A 220 -37.02 -0.96 -19.95
C ASP A 220 -35.87 -1.67 -19.22
N VAL A 221 -35.69 -1.38 -17.93
CA VAL A 221 -34.68 -2.03 -17.09
C VAL A 221 -34.97 -3.52 -16.97
N ASP A 222 -36.23 -3.92 -16.85
CA ASP A 222 -36.62 -5.32 -16.65
C ASP A 222 -36.40 -6.19 -17.89
N LYS A 223 -36.18 -5.57 -19.05
CA LYS A 223 -35.87 -6.26 -20.32
C LYS A 223 -34.38 -6.48 -20.53
N ALA A 224 -33.52 -5.88 -19.72
CA ALA A 224 -32.08 -6.04 -19.84
C ALA A 224 -31.63 -7.45 -19.41
N PRO A 225 -30.61 -8.03 -20.08
CA PRO A 225 -30.06 -9.32 -19.69
C PRO A 225 -29.47 -9.28 -18.26
N GLN A 226 -29.45 -10.42 -17.59
CA GLN A 226 -29.01 -10.50 -16.17
C GLN A 226 -27.58 -9.99 -15.97
N GLU A 227 -26.70 -10.21 -16.94
CA GLU A 227 -25.32 -9.71 -16.93
C GLU A 227 -25.26 -8.18 -16.94
N ALA A 228 -26.11 -7.52 -17.74
CA ALA A 228 -26.21 -6.06 -17.77
C ALA A 228 -26.96 -5.49 -16.56
N LEU A 229 -27.79 -6.29 -15.88
CA LEU A 229 -28.42 -5.90 -14.61
C LEU A 229 -27.51 -6.04 -13.39
N LEU A 230 -26.34 -6.67 -13.56
CA LEU A 230 -25.41 -6.95 -12.46
C LEU A 230 -25.06 -5.70 -11.64
N PRO A 231 -24.78 -4.52 -12.21
CA PRO A 231 -24.51 -3.32 -11.41
C PRO A 231 -25.69 -2.83 -10.57
N LEU A 232 -26.91 -2.92 -11.08
CA LEU A 232 -28.10 -2.50 -10.35
C LEU A 232 -28.46 -3.49 -9.22
N THR A 233 -28.24 -4.79 -9.45
CA THR A 233 -28.44 -5.82 -8.43
C THR A 233 -27.35 -5.80 -7.37
N MET A 234 -26.09 -5.57 -7.72
CA MET A 234 -24.97 -5.51 -6.79
C MET A 234 -24.92 -4.21 -5.97
N ALA A 235 -25.56 -3.15 -6.46
CA ALA A 235 -25.72 -1.89 -5.73
C ALA A 235 -26.38 -2.04 -4.34
N GLN A 236 -27.19 -3.07 -4.14
CA GLN A 236 -27.82 -3.36 -2.85
C GLN A 236 -26.77 -3.77 -1.79
N TYR A 237 -25.66 -4.37 -2.23
CA TYR A 237 -24.52 -4.80 -1.39
C TYR A 237 -23.43 -3.74 -1.25
N GLY A 238 -23.68 -2.52 -1.74
CA GLY A 238 -22.75 -1.40 -1.59
C GLY A 238 -21.63 -1.35 -2.62
N LEU A 239 -21.66 -2.15 -3.70
CA LEU A 239 -20.69 -2.06 -4.79
C LEU A 239 -21.00 -0.86 -5.71
N SER A 240 -19.94 -0.29 -6.28
CA SER A 240 -20.05 0.70 -7.36
C SER A 240 -20.45 0.02 -8.69
N VAL A 241 -20.79 0.84 -9.70
CA VAL A 241 -21.13 0.29 -11.03
C VAL A 241 -19.92 -0.41 -11.64
N ASP A 242 -18.74 0.23 -11.58
CA ASP A 242 -17.50 -0.30 -12.12
C ASP A 242 -17.04 -1.58 -11.39
N GLU A 243 -17.15 -1.61 -10.06
CA GLU A 243 -16.80 -2.80 -9.28
C GLU A 243 -17.69 -3.99 -9.64
N ALA A 244 -18.99 -3.74 -9.82
CA ALA A 244 -19.93 -4.77 -10.21
C ALA A 244 -19.68 -5.29 -11.64
N LEU A 245 -19.36 -4.40 -12.59
CA LEU A 245 -18.98 -4.79 -13.96
C LEU A 245 -17.69 -5.59 -14.00
N ALA A 246 -16.76 -5.35 -13.06
CA ALA A 246 -15.50 -6.09 -12.98
C ALA A 246 -15.64 -7.47 -12.33
N LEU A 247 -16.76 -7.78 -11.65
CA LEU A 247 -16.92 -9.05 -10.92
C LEU A 247 -16.81 -10.30 -11.82
N PRO A 248 -17.48 -10.39 -12.99
CA PRO A 248 -17.37 -11.56 -13.85
C PRO A 248 -15.93 -11.82 -14.30
N ALA A 249 -15.25 -10.78 -14.78
CA ALA A 249 -13.84 -10.87 -15.18
C ALA A 249 -12.94 -11.31 -14.02
N ARG A 250 -13.11 -10.74 -12.82
CA ARG A 250 -12.36 -11.17 -11.62
C ARG A 250 -12.66 -12.62 -11.23
N ALA A 251 -13.90 -13.08 -11.39
CA ALA A 251 -14.28 -14.45 -11.10
C ALA A 251 -13.65 -15.43 -12.09
N GLU A 252 -13.59 -15.07 -13.38
CA GLU A 252 -12.89 -15.84 -14.42
C GLU A 252 -11.38 -15.90 -14.17
N GLU A 253 -10.74 -14.77 -13.85
CA GLU A 253 -9.32 -14.73 -13.47
C GLU A 253 -9.04 -15.60 -12.23
N ALA A 254 -9.90 -15.53 -11.21
CA ALA A 254 -9.77 -16.37 -10.03
C ALA A 254 -9.97 -17.86 -10.35
N ALA A 255 -10.89 -18.19 -11.27
CA ALA A 255 -11.09 -19.55 -11.74
C ALA A 255 -9.89 -20.04 -12.56
N ALA A 256 -9.31 -19.21 -13.42
CA ALA A 256 -8.11 -19.53 -14.19
C ALA A 256 -6.92 -19.82 -13.27
N LYS A 257 -6.68 -18.97 -12.27
CA LYS A 257 -5.64 -19.20 -11.25
C LYS A 257 -5.86 -20.48 -10.44
N ARG A 258 -7.12 -20.85 -10.17
CA ARG A 258 -7.43 -22.13 -9.52
C ARG A 258 -7.11 -23.33 -10.42
N ARG A 259 -7.38 -23.22 -11.72
CA ARG A 259 -7.05 -24.27 -12.70
C ARG A 259 -5.54 -24.42 -12.88
N GLU A 260 -4.82 -23.31 -12.96
CA GLU A 260 -3.36 -23.30 -13.04
C GLU A 260 -2.73 -23.99 -11.83
N ARG A 261 -3.14 -23.61 -10.60
CA ARG A 261 -2.67 -24.28 -9.38
C ARG A 261 -3.02 -25.76 -9.34
N ALA A 262 -4.24 -26.12 -9.76
CA ALA A 262 -4.64 -27.52 -9.80
C ALA A 262 -3.80 -28.33 -10.80
N GLU A 263 -3.39 -27.74 -11.92
CA GLU A 263 -2.51 -28.40 -12.89
C GLU A 263 -1.07 -28.47 -12.40
N GLU A 264 -0.56 -27.43 -11.73
CA GLU A 264 0.75 -27.46 -11.05
C GLU A 264 0.79 -28.57 -10.00
N ASP A 265 -0.24 -28.68 -9.16
CA ASP A 265 -0.36 -29.73 -8.15
C ASP A 265 -0.42 -31.13 -8.79
N ARG A 266 -1.09 -31.26 -9.94
CA ARG A 266 -1.17 -32.53 -10.70
C ARG A 266 0.18 -32.93 -11.28
N VAL A 267 0.87 -32.02 -11.96
CA VAL A 267 2.21 -32.27 -12.51
C VAL A 267 3.19 -32.60 -11.40
N GLU A 268 3.10 -31.90 -10.26
CA GLU A 268 3.95 -32.20 -9.11
C GLU A 268 3.63 -33.58 -8.50
N ALA A 269 2.35 -33.94 -8.42
CA ALA A 269 1.93 -35.26 -7.95
C ALA A 269 2.39 -36.40 -8.88
N GLU A 270 2.30 -36.20 -10.19
CA GLU A 270 2.78 -37.13 -11.22
C GLU A 270 4.31 -37.28 -11.13
N ALA A 271 5.06 -36.17 -11.06
CA ALA A 271 6.52 -36.22 -10.88
C ALA A 271 6.94 -36.90 -9.56
N ARG A 272 6.20 -36.69 -8.46
CA ARG A 272 6.42 -37.39 -7.19
C ARG A 272 6.09 -38.89 -7.31
N ALA A 273 5.09 -39.27 -8.11
CA ALA A 273 4.76 -40.68 -8.36
C ALA A 273 5.86 -41.37 -9.17
N GLU A 274 6.28 -40.79 -10.29
CA GLU A 274 7.38 -41.30 -11.13
C GLU A 274 8.68 -41.45 -10.33
N LYS A 275 9.02 -40.46 -9.50
CA LYS A 275 10.20 -40.54 -8.62
C LYS A 275 10.10 -41.70 -7.63
N ARG A 276 8.92 -41.97 -7.06
CA ARG A 276 8.71 -43.11 -6.16
C ARG A 276 8.86 -44.44 -6.90
N GLU A 277 8.32 -44.55 -8.10
CA GLU A 277 8.47 -45.75 -8.93
C GLU A 277 9.92 -46.02 -9.32
N ALA A 278 10.66 -44.98 -9.74
CA ALA A 278 12.07 -45.10 -10.06
C ALA A 278 12.91 -45.54 -8.84
N LEU A 279 12.64 -44.98 -7.66
CA LEU A 279 13.31 -45.38 -6.42
C LEU A 279 13.00 -46.85 -6.05
N ALA A 280 11.75 -47.28 -6.22
CA ALA A 280 11.35 -48.67 -5.99
C ALA A 280 12.04 -49.63 -6.97
N GLN A 281 12.19 -49.26 -8.24
CA GLN A 281 12.92 -50.07 -9.22
C GLN A 281 14.42 -50.17 -8.88
N ILE A 282 15.04 -49.08 -8.45
CA ILE A 282 16.45 -49.09 -8.00
C ILE A 282 16.63 -50.03 -6.79
N GLU A 283 15.71 -49.99 -5.83
CA GLU A 283 15.74 -50.88 -4.67
C GLU A 283 15.57 -52.35 -5.06
N GLN A 284 14.65 -52.66 -5.98
CA GLN A 284 14.46 -54.01 -6.52
C GLN A 284 15.71 -54.52 -7.22
N LEU A 285 16.33 -53.71 -8.08
CA LEU A 285 17.57 -54.08 -8.77
C LEU A 285 18.72 -54.32 -7.79
N ARG A 286 18.82 -53.49 -6.74
CA ARG A 286 19.83 -53.66 -5.69
C ARG A 286 19.62 -54.97 -4.92
N THR A 287 18.38 -55.25 -4.53
CA THR A 287 18.01 -56.50 -3.84
C THR A 287 18.31 -57.71 -4.71
N ALA A 288 17.99 -57.67 -6.01
CA ALA A 288 18.31 -58.73 -6.95
C ALA A 288 19.83 -58.96 -7.09
N ALA A 289 20.62 -57.88 -7.15
CA ALA A 289 22.07 -57.98 -7.20
C ALA A 289 22.67 -58.57 -5.91
N GLU A 290 22.10 -58.25 -4.74
CA GLU A 290 22.51 -58.84 -3.45
C GLU A 290 22.17 -60.33 -3.38
N VAL A 291 21.01 -60.76 -3.88
CA VAL A 291 20.63 -62.17 -3.98
C VAL A 291 21.56 -62.95 -4.92
N GLU A 292 21.89 -62.39 -6.08
CA GLU A 292 22.83 -63.03 -7.02
C GLU A 292 24.24 -63.14 -6.43
N ARG A 293 24.71 -62.14 -5.68
CA ARG A 293 25.99 -62.26 -4.93
C ARG A 293 25.95 -63.38 -3.90
N ALA A 294 24.88 -63.48 -3.10
CA ALA A 294 24.73 -64.54 -2.11
C ALA A 294 24.67 -65.94 -2.76
N ARG A 295 24.03 -66.07 -3.94
CA ARG A 295 24.04 -67.30 -4.74
C ARG A 295 25.45 -67.65 -5.22
N ALA A 296 26.17 -66.70 -5.79
CA ALA A 296 27.55 -66.91 -6.24
C ALA A 296 28.49 -67.32 -5.10
N GLU A 297 28.33 -66.76 -3.90
CA GLU A 297 29.07 -67.18 -2.70
C GLU A 297 28.70 -68.61 -2.25
N ALA A 298 27.41 -68.95 -2.25
CA ALA A 298 26.96 -70.32 -1.92
C ALA A 298 27.45 -71.36 -2.94
N ASP A 299 27.44 -71.00 -4.24
CA ASP A 299 27.97 -71.81 -5.34
C ASP A 299 29.50 -71.95 -5.24
N ALA A 300 30.21 -70.90 -4.83
CA ALA A 300 31.65 -70.98 -4.58
C ALA A 300 31.99 -71.89 -3.39
N LEU A 301 31.22 -71.82 -2.29
CA LEU A 301 31.40 -72.69 -1.12
C LEU A 301 31.08 -74.16 -1.44
N THR A 302 30.02 -74.42 -2.21
CA THR A 302 29.68 -75.78 -2.65
C THR A 302 30.65 -76.31 -3.71
N GLY A 303 31.12 -75.46 -4.61
CA GLY A 303 32.19 -75.77 -5.57
C GLY A 303 33.50 -76.13 -4.87
N ALA A 304 33.90 -75.37 -3.84
CA ALA A 304 35.06 -75.67 -3.01
C ALA A 304 34.90 -76.97 -2.22
N ALA A 305 33.70 -77.24 -1.69
CA ALA A 305 33.40 -78.49 -0.99
C ALA A 305 33.45 -79.72 -1.93
N LYS A 306 32.93 -79.59 -3.18
CA LYS A 306 33.04 -80.63 -4.21
C LYS A 306 34.48 -80.84 -4.66
N ALA A 307 35.23 -79.77 -4.92
CA ALA A 307 36.65 -79.86 -5.30
C ALA A 307 37.50 -80.48 -4.18
N ALA A 308 37.19 -80.22 -2.90
CA ALA A 308 37.86 -80.86 -1.76
C ALA A 308 37.46 -82.34 -1.56
N ALA A 309 36.28 -82.75 -2.02
CA ALA A 309 35.86 -84.15 -2.05
C ALA A 309 36.46 -84.90 -3.25
N GLU A 310 36.52 -84.25 -4.41
CA GLU A 310 37.14 -84.76 -5.63
C GLU A 310 38.66 -84.83 -5.51
N GLY A 311 39.32 -83.88 -4.85
CA GLY A 311 40.76 -83.95 -4.55
C GLY A 311 41.13 -85.16 -3.68
N ARG A 312 40.27 -85.51 -2.72
CA ARG A 312 40.45 -86.72 -1.88
C ARG A 312 40.22 -88.03 -2.65
N THR A 313 39.31 -88.05 -3.64
CA THR A 313 39.08 -89.24 -4.48
C THR A 313 40.05 -89.33 -5.66
N ALA A 314 40.56 -88.20 -6.16
CA ALA A 314 41.59 -88.12 -7.19
C ALA A 314 42.96 -88.52 -6.65
N GLN A 315 43.30 -88.16 -5.40
CA GLN A 315 44.52 -88.64 -4.75
C GLN A 315 44.52 -90.16 -4.55
N ALA A 316 43.35 -90.78 -4.35
CA ALA A 316 43.17 -92.23 -4.36
C ALA A 316 43.16 -92.87 -5.77
N ARG A 317 42.79 -92.11 -6.82
CA ARG A 317 42.79 -92.58 -8.23
C ARG A 317 44.15 -92.44 -8.93
N ILE A 318 44.97 -91.46 -8.56
CA ILE A 318 46.30 -91.25 -9.16
C ILE A 318 47.27 -92.40 -8.78
N GLU A 319 47.10 -93.02 -7.61
CA GLU A 319 47.80 -94.26 -7.25
C GLU A 319 47.30 -95.48 -8.05
N ALA A 320 46.07 -95.46 -8.57
CA ALA A 320 45.48 -96.55 -9.36
C ALA A 320 45.61 -96.38 -10.90
N GLN A 321 45.74 -95.16 -11.41
CA GLN A 321 45.81 -94.85 -12.85
C GLN A 321 47.23 -94.82 -13.42
N ALA A 322 48.27 -94.99 -12.59
CA ALA A 322 49.60 -95.38 -13.06
C ALA A 322 49.60 -96.75 -13.81
N GLY A 323 48.53 -97.55 -13.70
CA GLY A 323 48.31 -98.80 -14.45
C GLY A 323 47.35 -98.71 -15.66
N ALA A 324 46.69 -97.58 -15.90
CA ALA A 324 45.61 -97.47 -16.91
C ALA A 324 46.01 -96.68 -18.17
N GLN A 325 47.29 -96.36 -18.35
CA GLN A 325 47.85 -95.93 -19.64
C GLN A 325 47.92 -97.07 -20.69
N ALA A 326 47.40 -98.26 -20.38
CA ALA A 326 47.28 -99.40 -21.30
C ALA A 326 45.95 -99.47 -22.07
N ALA A 327 44.97 -98.59 -21.82
CA ALA A 327 43.67 -98.58 -22.52
C ALA A 327 43.48 -97.39 -23.48
N GLN A 328 44.59 -96.82 -23.95
CA GLN A 328 44.65 -96.14 -25.24
C GLN A 328 44.40 -97.19 -26.33
N ARG A 329 43.14 -97.53 -26.63
CA ARG A 329 42.75 -98.32 -27.84
C ARG A 329 41.24 -98.53 -28.04
N SER A 330 40.38 -97.70 -27.44
CA SER A 330 38.96 -97.59 -27.81
C SER A 330 38.62 -96.12 -28.14
N ALA A 331 39.47 -95.41 -28.87
CA ALA A 331 39.54 -95.61 -30.31
C ALA A 331 38.12 -95.65 -30.91
N GLU A 332 37.77 -94.56 -31.57
CA GLU A 332 37.40 -94.66 -32.99
C GLU A 332 36.00 -95.21 -33.30
N ALA A 333 35.14 -95.48 -32.30
CA ALA A 333 33.80 -96.03 -32.52
C ALA A 333 32.61 -95.04 -32.45
N ALA A 334 32.81 -93.74 -32.19
CA ALA A 334 31.70 -92.79 -32.04
C ALA A 334 31.48 -91.85 -33.25
N GLU A 335 32.37 -91.86 -34.25
CA GLU A 335 32.39 -90.87 -35.35
C GLU A 335 31.64 -91.28 -36.63
N HIS A 336 31.03 -92.47 -36.74
CA HIS A 336 30.46 -92.95 -38.00
C HIS A 336 28.95 -93.25 -38.03
N ALA A 337 28.19 -92.93 -36.98
CA ALA A 337 26.81 -93.44 -36.84
C ALA A 337 25.65 -92.47 -37.13
N ALA A 338 25.84 -91.25 -37.64
CA ALA A 338 24.70 -90.32 -37.79
C ALA A 338 24.76 -89.30 -38.94
N SER A 339 25.34 -89.64 -40.11
CA SER A 339 25.53 -88.66 -41.20
C SER A 339 24.88 -89.01 -42.55
N ALA A 340 23.69 -89.61 -42.63
CA ALA A 340 23.10 -89.92 -43.94
C ALA A 340 21.57 -89.80 -44.13
N GLU A 341 20.79 -89.19 -43.21
CA GLU A 341 19.32 -89.07 -43.41
C GLU A 341 18.72 -87.66 -43.31
N ALA A 342 19.52 -86.60 -43.15
CA ALA A 342 19.02 -85.24 -42.90
C ALA A 342 19.17 -84.26 -44.09
N GLY A 343 19.24 -84.73 -45.34
CA GLY A 343 19.57 -83.90 -46.51
C GLY A 343 18.40 -83.32 -47.32
N ALA A 344 17.19 -83.89 -47.24
CA ALA A 344 16.11 -83.56 -48.18
C ALA A 344 15.05 -82.57 -47.65
N LEU A 345 15.06 -82.23 -46.35
CA LEU A 345 14.17 -81.22 -45.73
C LEU A 345 14.84 -79.84 -45.54
N GLN A 346 16.15 -79.72 -45.78
CA GLN A 346 16.91 -78.48 -45.56
C GLN A 346 16.74 -77.42 -46.66
N SER A 347 16.35 -77.77 -47.89
CA SER A 347 16.28 -76.81 -49.00
C SER A 347 14.96 -76.01 -49.05
N ALA A 348 13.84 -76.60 -48.64
CA ALA A 348 12.54 -75.90 -48.56
C ALA A 348 12.43 -75.00 -47.31
N THR A 349 13.05 -75.41 -46.20
CA THR A 349 13.13 -74.62 -44.96
C THR A 349 14.12 -73.46 -45.06
N ALA A 350 15.22 -73.63 -45.81
CA ALA A 350 16.16 -72.54 -46.10
C ALA A 350 15.54 -71.41 -46.94
N ALA A 351 14.70 -71.72 -47.93
CA ALA A 351 14.03 -70.71 -48.76
C ALA A 351 12.92 -69.93 -48.02
N ALA A 352 12.18 -70.60 -47.11
CA ALA A 352 11.18 -69.95 -46.26
C ALA A 352 11.84 -69.11 -45.14
N ALA A 353 12.96 -69.56 -44.58
CA ALA A 353 13.73 -68.83 -43.57
C ALA A 353 14.33 -67.53 -44.13
N LEU A 354 14.78 -67.52 -45.39
CA LEU A 354 15.31 -66.32 -46.04
C LEU A 354 14.24 -65.25 -46.30
N ARG A 355 13.00 -65.64 -46.67
CA ARG A 355 11.90 -64.68 -46.87
C ARG A 355 11.43 -64.06 -45.56
N LYS A 356 11.27 -64.87 -44.51
CA LYS A 356 10.92 -64.39 -43.17
C LYS A 356 12.00 -63.47 -42.59
N ALA A 357 13.28 -63.78 -42.82
CA ALA A 357 14.38 -62.93 -42.40
C ALA A 357 14.43 -61.58 -43.13
N GLU A 358 14.01 -61.50 -44.40
CA GLU A 358 13.89 -60.24 -45.14
C GLU A 358 12.68 -59.41 -44.68
N GLU A 359 11.54 -60.05 -44.40
CA GLU A 359 10.36 -59.40 -43.82
C GLU A 359 10.62 -58.87 -42.40
N ASP A 360 11.31 -59.64 -41.55
CA ASP A 360 11.71 -59.24 -40.21
C ASP A 360 12.71 -58.06 -40.25
N LYS A 361 13.62 -58.03 -41.23
CA LYS A 361 14.53 -56.89 -41.45
C LYS A 361 13.77 -55.64 -41.89
N ALA A 362 12.78 -55.78 -42.78
CA ALA A 362 11.96 -54.65 -43.23
C ALA A 362 11.11 -54.07 -42.08
N ALA A 363 10.51 -54.93 -41.26
CA ALA A 363 9.76 -54.52 -40.07
C ALA A 363 10.67 -53.86 -39.00
N ALA A 364 11.89 -54.38 -38.81
CA ALA A 364 12.87 -53.79 -37.90
C ALA A 364 13.35 -52.40 -38.37
N LEU A 365 13.52 -52.20 -39.69
CA LEU A 365 13.86 -50.90 -40.28
C LEU A 365 12.74 -49.88 -40.13
N GLU A 366 11.49 -50.28 -40.33
CA GLU A 366 10.33 -49.40 -40.16
C GLU A 366 10.15 -48.98 -38.70
N THR A 367 10.34 -49.92 -37.76
CA THR A 367 10.28 -49.62 -36.32
C THR A 367 11.38 -48.66 -35.90
N ARG A 368 12.62 -48.85 -36.39
CA ARG A 368 13.73 -47.92 -36.15
C ARG A 368 13.45 -46.53 -36.70
N ARG A 369 12.80 -46.42 -37.86
CA ARG A 369 12.44 -45.14 -38.47
C ARG A 369 11.38 -44.40 -37.66
N ARG A 370 10.35 -45.10 -37.17
CA ARG A 370 9.33 -44.53 -36.28
C ARG A 370 9.96 -44.06 -34.95
N ASN A 371 10.83 -44.86 -34.36
CA ASN A 371 11.54 -44.49 -33.13
C ASN A 371 12.43 -43.26 -33.33
N ALA A 372 13.14 -43.18 -34.47
CA ALA A 372 13.95 -42.01 -34.80
C ALA A 372 13.11 -40.74 -35.04
N GLU A 373 11.93 -40.87 -35.66
CA GLU A 373 10.98 -39.76 -35.82
C GLU A 373 10.40 -39.31 -34.46
N THR A 374 10.10 -40.23 -33.55
CA THR A 374 9.65 -39.89 -32.18
C THR A 374 10.76 -39.24 -31.35
N GLU A 375 12.00 -39.70 -31.45
CA GLU A 375 13.15 -39.09 -30.75
C GLU A 375 13.41 -37.68 -31.26
N LYS A 376 13.28 -37.45 -32.57
CA LYS A 376 13.44 -36.12 -33.17
C LYS A 376 12.37 -35.14 -32.70
N THR A 377 11.11 -35.56 -32.68
CA THR A 377 10.01 -34.71 -32.18
C THR A 377 10.15 -34.42 -30.69
N ALA A 378 10.56 -35.41 -29.88
CA ALA A 378 10.86 -35.20 -28.46
C ALA A 378 11.98 -34.16 -28.26
N ALA A 379 13.09 -34.29 -29.00
CA ALA A 379 14.20 -33.34 -28.94
C ALA A 379 13.80 -31.91 -29.36
N GLU A 380 12.94 -31.77 -30.38
CA GLU A 380 12.40 -30.47 -30.82
C GLU A 380 11.49 -29.85 -29.74
N THR A 381 10.68 -30.65 -29.05
CA THR A 381 9.84 -30.16 -27.93
C THR A 381 10.65 -29.74 -26.72
N GLU A 382 11.72 -30.47 -26.37
CA GLU A 382 12.61 -30.11 -25.28
C GLU A 382 13.37 -28.82 -25.59
N ALA A 383 13.88 -28.66 -26.82
CA ALA A 383 14.54 -27.44 -27.25
C ALA A 383 13.59 -26.22 -27.17
N ALA A 384 12.34 -26.37 -27.61
CA ALA A 384 11.33 -25.33 -27.50
C ALA A 384 10.97 -24.99 -26.04
N ALA A 385 10.91 -26.00 -25.16
CA ALA A 385 10.66 -25.79 -23.73
C ALA A 385 11.82 -25.07 -23.02
N VAL A 386 13.07 -25.39 -23.38
CA VAL A 386 14.26 -24.69 -22.89
C VAL A 386 14.27 -23.23 -23.35
N GLU A 387 13.94 -22.98 -24.62
CA GLU A 387 13.87 -21.62 -25.16
C GLU A 387 12.74 -20.79 -24.50
N ALA A 388 11.57 -21.40 -24.28
CA ALA A 388 10.46 -20.76 -23.58
C ALA A 388 10.83 -20.41 -22.12
N ARG A 389 11.49 -21.33 -21.41
CA ARG A 389 12.02 -21.07 -20.05
C ARG A 389 13.05 -19.95 -20.06
N ALA A 390 13.97 -19.93 -21.02
CA ALA A 390 14.95 -18.86 -21.18
C ALA A 390 14.27 -17.49 -21.38
N ARG A 391 13.24 -17.40 -22.24
CA ARG A 391 12.47 -16.16 -22.46
C ARG A 391 11.76 -15.68 -21.18
N ILE A 392 11.16 -16.59 -20.43
CA ILE A 392 10.49 -16.25 -19.14
C ILE A 392 11.53 -15.75 -18.13
N THR A 393 12.70 -16.41 -18.02
CA THR A 393 13.76 -15.95 -17.11
C THR A 393 14.32 -14.59 -17.51
N ALA A 394 14.49 -14.33 -18.81
CA ALA A 394 14.92 -13.03 -19.33
C ALA A 394 13.89 -11.93 -19.07
N ALA A 395 12.58 -12.23 -19.23
CA ALA A 395 11.50 -11.30 -18.92
C ALA A 395 11.47 -10.95 -17.42
N LYS A 396 11.55 -11.95 -16.53
CA LYS A 396 11.63 -11.74 -15.08
C LYS A 396 12.87 -10.96 -14.66
N ALA A 397 14.01 -11.20 -15.30
CA ALA A 397 15.24 -10.45 -15.04
C ALA A 397 15.11 -8.97 -15.48
N LYS A 398 14.41 -8.72 -16.59
CA LYS A 398 14.14 -7.35 -17.06
C LYS A 398 13.17 -6.61 -16.13
N GLU A 399 12.09 -7.24 -15.70
CA GLU A 399 11.15 -6.68 -14.72
C GLU A 399 11.86 -6.36 -13.40
N ALA A 400 12.69 -7.28 -12.88
CA ALA A 400 13.47 -7.04 -11.67
C ALA A 400 14.49 -5.91 -11.84
N ALA A 401 15.06 -5.73 -13.02
CA ALA A 401 15.96 -4.62 -13.32
C ALA A 401 15.22 -3.27 -13.37
N GLU A 402 14.02 -3.24 -13.97
CA GLU A 402 13.16 -2.06 -14.01
C GLU A 402 12.65 -1.67 -12.62
N GLU A 403 12.28 -2.64 -11.78
CA GLU A 403 11.90 -2.40 -10.39
C GLU A 403 13.05 -1.82 -9.56
N LYS A 404 14.26 -2.37 -9.72
CA LYS A 404 15.47 -1.82 -9.10
C LYS A 404 15.77 -0.39 -9.56
N ALA A 405 15.60 -0.10 -10.86
CA ALA A 405 15.78 1.26 -11.38
C ALA A 405 14.78 2.24 -10.75
N ARG A 406 13.49 1.87 -10.67
CA ARG A 406 12.45 2.69 -10.01
C ARG A 406 12.75 2.90 -8.53
N ALA A 407 13.28 1.90 -7.84
CA ALA A 407 13.66 2.01 -6.43
C ALA A 407 14.84 2.98 -6.23
N VAL A 408 15.83 2.95 -7.13
CA VAL A 408 16.95 3.92 -7.12
C VAL A 408 16.45 5.34 -7.39
N ASP A 409 15.57 5.52 -8.38
CA ASP A 409 14.98 6.83 -8.69
C ASP A 409 14.15 7.37 -7.52
N ALA A 410 13.37 6.52 -6.86
CA ALA A 410 12.60 6.88 -5.68
C ALA A 410 13.51 7.28 -4.50
N ALA A 411 14.59 6.54 -4.26
CA ALA A 411 15.56 6.86 -3.23
C ALA A 411 16.28 8.19 -3.51
N ALA A 412 16.65 8.45 -4.78
CA ALA A 412 17.24 9.72 -5.20
C ALA A 412 16.26 10.89 -5.03
N ALA A 413 14.97 10.69 -5.33
CA ALA A 413 13.93 11.69 -5.12
C ALA A 413 13.70 12.00 -3.62
N GLU A 414 13.70 10.98 -2.77
CA GLU A 414 13.63 11.18 -1.31
C GLU A 414 14.85 11.92 -0.76
N GLU A 415 16.05 11.58 -1.23
CA GLU A 415 17.28 12.25 -0.81
C GLU A 415 17.30 13.72 -1.27
N ALA A 416 16.87 14.00 -2.50
CA ALA A 416 16.70 15.36 -2.99
C ALA A 416 15.67 16.14 -2.15
N HIS A 417 14.57 15.51 -1.75
CA HIS A 417 13.58 16.12 -0.87
C HIS A 417 14.16 16.41 0.53
N LYS A 418 14.90 15.48 1.12
CA LYS A 418 15.58 15.70 2.42
C LYS A 418 16.55 16.87 2.35
N ARG A 419 17.40 16.92 1.31
CA ARG A 419 18.31 18.06 1.08
C ARG A 419 17.55 19.38 0.94
N ALA A 420 16.42 19.39 0.22
CA ALA A 420 15.57 20.58 0.07
C ALA A 420 14.89 21.02 1.38
N VAL A 421 14.56 20.08 2.26
CA VAL A 421 14.03 20.39 3.60
C VAL A 421 15.14 20.94 4.50
N GLU A 422 16.32 20.34 4.47
CA GLU A 422 17.48 20.81 5.24
C GLU A 422 17.93 22.21 4.82
N THR A 423 17.97 22.52 3.52
CA THR A 423 18.29 23.88 3.05
C THR A 423 17.26 24.90 3.51
N ARG A 424 15.96 24.55 3.50
CA ARG A 424 14.89 25.41 4.03
C ARG A 424 14.99 25.60 5.55
N ALA A 425 15.38 24.56 6.29
CA ALA A 425 15.59 24.65 7.73
C ALA A 425 16.76 25.59 8.05
N ARG A 426 17.89 25.45 7.35
CA ARG A 426 19.05 26.35 7.49
C ARG A 426 18.71 27.79 7.13
N ALA A 427 17.94 28.02 6.06
CA ALA A 427 17.48 29.36 5.69
C ALA A 427 16.59 29.98 6.79
N ALA A 428 15.72 29.19 7.42
CA ALA A 428 14.88 29.64 8.52
C ALA A 428 15.68 29.96 9.80
N GLU A 429 16.72 29.19 10.10
CA GLU A 429 17.64 29.47 11.22
C GLU A 429 18.41 30.78 11.01
N ILE A 430 18.90 31.03 9.79
CA ILE A 430 19.57 32.28 9.43
C ILE A 430 18.62 33.47 9.57
N GLU A 431 17.36 33.35 9.15
CA GLU A 431 16.35 34.40 9.33
C GLU A 431 16.03 34.66 10.81
N LEU A 432 15.94 33.61 11.63
CA LEU A 432 15.71 33.78 13.08
C LEU A 432 16.89 34.53 13.72
N ALA A 433 18.12 34.12 13.44
CA ALA A 433 19.32 34.78 13.93
C ALA A 433 19.41 36.24 13.46
N ALA A 434 18.99 36.53 12.22
CA ALA A 434 18.90 37.89 11.71
C ALA A 434 17.93 38.74 12.51
N LEU A 435 16.71 38.24 12.75
CA LEU A 435 15.68 38.96 13.50
C LEU A 435 16.16 39.28 14.93
N GLU A 436 16.81 38.33 15.59
CA GLU A 436 17.39 38.55 16.92
C GLU A 436 18.47 39.65 16.92
N MET A 437 19.34 39.68 15.91
CA MET A 437 20.36 40.74 15.77
C MET A 437 19.73 42.10 15.44
N GLU A 438 18.70 42.14 14.60
CA GLU A 438 17.99 43.36 14.22
C GLU A 438 17.22 43.97 15.39
N ASP A 439 16.61 43.12 16.22
CA ASP A 439 15.93 43.54 17.45
C ASP A 439 16.91 44.06 18.50
N ARG A 440 18.06 43.39 18.68
CA ARG A 440 19.15 43.89 19.54
C ARG A 440 19.70 45.24 19.06
N ALA A 441 19.80 45.44 17.76
CA ALA A 441 20.28 46.68 17.15
C ALA A 441 19.22 47.80 17.06
N LYS A 442 17.95 47.53 17.43
CA LYS A 442 16.83 48.50 17.41
C LYS A 442 16.64 49.20 16.06
N LEU A 443 16.82 48.46 14.96
CA LEU A 443 16.72 49.02 13.61
C LEU A 443 15.31 49.47 13.25
N LYS A 444 15.23 50.50 12.41
CA LYS A 444 13.96 50.99 11.84
C LYS A 444 13.38 50.00 10.83
N PRO A 445 12.07 50.00 10.58
CA PRO A 445 11.43 49.09 9.63
C PRO A 445 12.07 49.07 8.23
N SER A 446 12.43 50.25 7.69
CA SER A 446 13.08 50.35 6.38
C SER A 446 14.49 49.73 6.33
N GLU A 447 15.22 49.76 7.45
CA GLU A 447 16.56 49.18 7.57
C GLU A 447 16.49 47.66 7.70
N ARG A 448 15.46 47.15 8.39
CA ARG A 448 15.14 45.71 8.44
C ARG A 448 14.77 45.17 7.06
N ASP A 449 13.94 45.91 6.32
CA ASP A 449 13.57 45.56 4.95
C ASP A 449 14.79 45.47 4.02
N ALA A 450 15.70 46.45 4.08
CA ALA A 450 16.92 46.45 3.28
C ALA A 450 17.85 45.26 3.63
N ARG A 451 17.98 44.91 4.91
CA ARG A 451 18.78 43.75 5.35
C ARG A 451 18.14 42.42 4.99
N ARG A 452 16.82 42.33 5.02
CA ARG A 452 16.07 41.16 4.55
C ARG A 452 16.24 40.95 3.04
N VAL A 453 16.21 42.02 2.25
CA VAL A 453 16.49 41.95 0.81
C VAL A 453 17.95 41.60 0.55
N ALA A 454 18.90 42.11 1.36
CA ALA A 454 20.30 41.72 1.25
C ALA A 454 20.51 40.22 1.51
N ARG A 455 19.78 39.62 2.46
CA ARG A 455 19.80 38.17 2.67
C ARG A 455 19.24 37.41 1.48
N MET A 456 18.09 37.83 0.94
CA MET A 456 17.52 37.23 -0.27
C MET A 456 18.49 37.28 -1.46
N ILE A 457 19.23 38.38 -1.62
CA ILE A 457 20.24 38.50 -2.69
C ILE A 457 21.38 37.50 -2.47
N LEU A 458 21.86 37.35 -1.24
CA LEU A 458 22.96 36.44 -0.90
C LEU A 458 22.55 34.95 -0.95
N THR A 459 21.30 34.60 -0.65
CA THR A 459 20.82 33.21 -0.65
C THR A 459 20.25 32.76 -1.99
N ASP A 460 19.44 33.60 -2.64
CA ASP A 460 18.61 33.18 -3.78
C ASP A 460 19.18 33.68 -5.12
N ALA A 461 20.06 34.68 -5.07
CA ALA A 461 20.57 35.42 -6.22
C ALA A 461 22.11 35.37 -6.30
N ALA A 462 22.75 34.46 -5.56
CA ALA A 462 24.20 34.25 -5.52
C ALA A 462 25.04 35.54 -5.29
N GLY A 463 24.45 36.54 -4.62
CA GLY A 463 25.09 37.82 -4.35
C GLY A 463 24.93 38.88 -5.45
N ASP A 464 24.25 38.60 -6.56
CA ASP A 464 23.95 39.58 -7.61
C ASP A 464 22.58 40.24 -7.37
N PRO A 465 22.53 41.54 -7.01
CA PRO A 465 21.26 42.25 -6.79
C PRO A 465 20.33 42.26 -8.00
N GLU A 466 20.87 42.27 -9.23
CA GLU A 466 20.04 42.40 -10.43
C GLU A 466 19.36 41.09 -10.83
N SER A 467 19.90 39.96 -10.40
CA SER A 467 19.29 38.63 -10.60
C SER A 467 18.03 38.41 -9.76
N LEU A 468 17.82 39.19 -8.70
CA LEU A 468 16.62 39.13 -7.87
C LEU A 468 15.50 40.02 -8.45
N ALA A 469 14.42 39.39 -8.91
CA ALA A 469 13.29 40.09 -9.51
C ALA A 469 12.58 41.01 -8.50
N LEU A 470 12.27 42.25 -8.92
CA LEU A 470 11.57 43.24 -8.10
C LEU A 470 10.22 42.76 -7.56
N LYS A 471 9.53 41.92 -8.34
CA LYS A 471 8.27 41.30 -7.93
C LYS A 471 8.46 40.36 -6.73
N THR A 472 9.56 39.62 -6.68
CA THR A 472 9.88 38.71 -5.56
C THR A 472 10.10 39.51 -4.27
N ILE A 473 10.80 40.64 -4.35
CA ILE A 473 11.02 41.55 -3.21
C ILE A 473 9.71 42.18 -2.75
N SER A 474 8.91 42.67 -3.70
CA SER A 474 7.58 43.25 -3.46
C SER A 474 6.64 42.26 -2.76
N ASP A 475 6.58 41.01 -3.24
CA ASP A 475 5.75 39.94 -2.68
C ASP A 475 6.24 39.50 -1.28
N ALA A 476 7.56 39.48 -1.05
CA ALA A 476 8.16 39.07 0.23
C ALA A 476 7.99 40.10 1.36
N LEU A 477 8.00 41.39 1.02
CA LEU A 477 7.87 42.50 1.96
C LEU A 477 6.46 43.11 2.01
N GLY A 478 5.60 42.84 1.02
CA GLY A 478 4.26 43.43 0.93
C GLY A 478 4.26 44.91 0.54
N ILE A 479 5.25 45.33 -0.24
CA ILE A 479 5.49 46.74 -0.64
C ILE A 479 5.29 46.93 -2.15
N SER A 480 5.13 48.17 -2.63
CA SER A 480 5.03 48.45 -4.08
C SER A 480 6.34 48.14 -4.81
N LEU A 481 6.26 47.93 -6.14
CA LEU A 481 7.44 47.70 -6.99
C LEU A 481 8.45 48.87 -6.96
N SER A 482 7.98 50.10 -6.78
CA SER A 482 8.85 51.27 -6.63
C SER A 482 9.69 51.19 -5.34
N ILE A 483 9.04 50.89 -4.21
CA ILE A 483 9.72 50.75 -2.92
C ILE A 483 10.61 49.50 -2.92
N ALA A 484 10.21 48.42 -3.60
CA ALA A 484 11.04 47.23 -3.78
C ALA A 484 12.34 47.53 -4.56
N SER A 485 12.28 48.40 -5.56
CA SER A 485 13.47 48.87 -6.30
C SER A 485 14.42 49.65 -5.42
N ASP A 486 13.88 50.56 -4.59
CA ASP A 486 14.69 51.33 -3.64
C ASP A 486 15.32 50.43 -2.57
N ARG A 487 14.57 49.45 -2.03
CA ARG A 487 15.09 48.46 -1.07
C ARG A 487 16.16 47.56 -1.66
N ARG A 488 16.09 47.23 -2.96
CA ARG A 488 17.13 46.47 -3.66
C ARG A 488 18.43 47.28 -3.77
N LYS A 489 18.35 48.59 -3.99
CA LYS A 489 19.52 49.48 -3.99
C LYS A 489 20.13 49.61 -2.60
N ASP A 490 19.30 49.81 -1.58
CA ASP A 490 19.73 49.86 -0.17
C ASP A 490 20.43 48.55 0.22
N ALA A 491 19.87 47.41 -0.19
CA ALA A 491 20.45 46.09 0.03
C ALA A 491 21.78 45.87 -0.70
N ALA A 492 21.89 46.30 -1.95
CA ALA A 492 23.14 46.24 -2.70
C ALA A 492 24.24 47.06 -2.01
N ALA A 493 23.92 48.27 -1.53
CA ALA A 493 24.84 49.11 -0.78
C ALA A 493 25.29 48.44 0.54
N LEU A 494 24.39 47.73 1.23
CA LEU A 494 24.73 46.96 2.44
C LEU A 494 25.70 45.82 2.13
N ILE A 495 25.48 45.07 1.05
CA ILE A 495 26.36 43.96 0.63
C ILE A 495 27.75 44.50 0.28
N THR A 496 27.82 45.59 -0.51
CA THR A 496 29.11 46.26 -0.80
C THR A 496 29.77 46.81 0.46
N GLY A 497 28.99 47.25 1.45
CA GLY A 497 29.45 47.68 2.77
C GLY A 497 29.90 46.55 3.71
N GLY A 498 29.94 45.30 3.26
CA GLY A 498 30.44 44.16 4.03
C GLY A 498 29.37 43.40 4.82
N TYR A 499 28.08 43.60 4.51
CA TYR A 499 27.01 42.80 5.11
C TYR A 499 27.08 41.35 4.63
N ALA A 500 27.22 40.42 5.58
CA ALA A 500 27.24 38.98 5.36
C ALA A 500 26.06 38.30 6.07
N LEU A 501 25.77 37.05 5.70
CA LEU A 501 24.72 36.27 6.35
C LEU A 501 25.05 36.06 7.84
N PRO A 502 24.04 36.18 8.74
CA PRO A 502 24.19 35.78 10.14
C PRO A 502 24.72 34.36 10.25
N ALA A 503 25.69 34.15 11.14
CA ALA A 503 26.03 32.78 11.54
C ALA A 503 24.83 32.18 12.32
N PRO A 504 24.40 30.95 11.99
CA PRO A 504 23.40 30.27 12.81
C PRO A 504 23.97 30.10 14.23
N THR A 505 23.14 30.33 15.23
CA THR A 505 23.50 30.13 16.63
C THR A 505 23.71 28.63 16.86
N THR A 506 24.97 28.18 16.89
CA THR A 506 25.31 26.82 17.30
C THR A 506 24.98 26.68 18.78
N SER A 507 23.87 26.01 19.12
CA SER A 507 23.63 25.49 20.47
C SER A 507 24.19 24.09 20.62
#